data_AF-A0A646KKU2-F1
#
_entry.id   AF-A0A646KKU2-F1
#
_cell.length_a   1.000
_cell.length_b   1.000
_cell.length_c   1.000
_cell.angle_alpha   90.00
_cell.angle_beta   90.00
_cell.angle_gamma   90.00
#
_symmetry.space_group_name_H-M   'P 1'
#
loop_
_entity.id
_entity.type
_entity.pdbx_description
1 polymer ?
#
loop_
_entity_poly.entity_id
_entity_poly.type
_entity_poly.pdbx_seq_one_letter_code
_entity_poly.pdbx_strand_id
1 'polypeptide(L)' 'MASAKATTLPRGQCAQCWYHAYASREAHAGLGPREDCPQCVEHMANGHPDHMIVL' A
#
# COMPACT_ATOMS: atom_id res chain seq x y z
N MET A 1 -7.47 8.19 -16.99
CA MET A 1 -6.05 8.56 -16.74
C MET A 1 -5.75 8.27 -15.28
N ALA A 2 -4.56 7.78 -14.94
CA ALA A 2 -4.16 7.67 -13.53
C ALA A 2 -4.04 9.08 -12.93
N SER A 3 -4.57 9.28 -11.72
CA SER A 3 -4.45 10.57 -11.03
C SER A 3 -2.98 10.84 -10.68
N ALA A 4 -2.53 12.10 -10.73
CA ALA A 4 -1.13 12.48 -10.56
C ALA A 4 -0.53 12.05 -9.19
N LYS A 5 -1.37 11.75 -8.20
CA LYS A 5 -0.99 11.19 -6.90
C LYS A 5 -0.59 9.71 -6.92
N ALA A 6 -0.94 8.97 -7.98
CA ALA A 6 -0.53 7.57 -8.19
C ALA A 6 0.83 7.48 -8.89
N THR A 7 1.22 8.50 -9.66
CA THR A 7 2.55 8.60 -10.30
C THR A 7 3.65 9.09 -9.36
N THR A 8 3.30 9.72 -8.23
CA THR A 8 4.25 10.12 -7.17
C THR A 8 4.21 9.15 -6.00
N LEU A 9 4.62 7.91 -6.28
CA LEU A 9 5.05 6.96 -5.23
C LEU A 9 6.20 7.59 -4.43
N PRO A 10 6.06 7.83 -3.12
CA PRO A 10 7.15 8.40 -2.32
C PRO A 10 8.32 7.43 -2.26
N ARG A 11 9.54 7.94 -2.48
CA ARG A 11 10.76 7.13 -2.43
C ARG A 11 10.87 6.42 -1.08
N GLY A 12 11.09 5.11 -1.11
CA GLY A 12 11.05 4.23 0.07
C GLY A 12 9.68 3.62 0.41
N GLN A 13 8.61 3.88 -0.34
CA GLN A 13 7.32 3.18 -0.19
C GLN A 13 7.14 2.06 -1.23
N CYS A 14 6.43 1.01 -0.81
CA CYS A 14 6.10 -0.12 -1.66
C CYS A 14 4.93 0.19 -2.62
N ALA A 15 5.14 -0.06 -3.91
CA ALA A 15 4.13 0.06 -4.95
C ALA A 15 2.90 -0.82 -4.68
N GLN A 16 3.10 -2.04 -4.13
CA GLN A 16 2.01 -2.96 -3.81
C GLN A 16 1.13 -2.42 -2.67
N CYS A 17 1.73 -1.88 -1.60
CA CYS A 17 0.98 -1.35 -0.46
C CYS A 17 0.19 -0.08 -0.79
N TRP A 18 0.79 0.88 -1.53
CA TRP A 18 0.07 2.08 -1.96
C TRP A 18 -0.98 1.75 -3.04
N TYR A 19 -0.77 0.72 -3.88
CA TYR A 19 -1.85 0.19 -4.74
C TYR A 19 -2.99 -0.40 -3.90
N HIS A 20 -2.73 -1.28 -2.93
CA HIS A 20 -3.75 -1.86 -2.06
C HIS A 20 -4.57 -0.77 -1.33
N ALA A 21 -3.90 0.24 -0.78
CA ALA A 21 -4.54 1.29 0.01
C ALA A 21 -5.44 2.28 -0.77
N TYR A 22 -5.23 2.50 -2.08
CA TYR A 22 -6.14 3.35 -2.89
C TYR A 22 -7.01 2.55 -3.88
N ALA A 23 -6.52 1.45 -4.44
CA ALA A 23 -7.26 0.63 -5.41
C ALA A 23 -8.11 -0.44 -4.73
N SER A 24 -7.53 -1.23 -3.81
CA SER A 24 -8.22 -2.31 -3.10
C SER A 24 -9.05 -1.83 -1.90
N ARG A 25 -9.74 -0.69 -2.02
CA ARG A 25 -10.59 -0.14 -0.94
C ARG A 25 -11.67 -1.11 -0.49
N GLU A 26 -12.12 -2.01 -1.37
CA GLU A 26 -13.03 -3.11 -1.03
C GLU A 26 -12.43 -4.15 -0.07
N ALA A 27 -11.12 -4.40 -0.10
CA ALA A 27 -10.44 -5.27 0.87
C ALA A 27 -10.46 -4.67 2.29
N HIS A 28 -10.52 -3.34 2.38
CA HIS A 28 -10.70 -2.61 3.65
C HIS A 28 -12.17 -2.45 4.06
N ALA A 29 -13.15 -2.94 3.28
CA ALA A 29 -14.58 -2.73 3.59
C ALA A 29 -15.07 -3.46 4.85
N GLY A 30 -14.33 -4.47 5.32
CA GLY A 30 -14.59 -5.20 6.57
C GLY A 30 -13.75 -4.74 7.77
N LEU A 31 -12.79 -3.83 7.59
CA LEU A 31 -11.89 -3.37 8.66
C LEU A 31 -12.56 -2.27 9.50
N GLY A 32 -12.32 -2.29 10.81
CA GLY A 32 -12.79 -1.26 11.74
C GLY A 32 -12.19 0.13 11.48
N PRO A 33 -12.81 1.21 12.01
CA PRO A 33 -12.27 2.55 11.91
C PRO A 33 -10.95 2.68 12.70
N ARG A 34 -9.83 2.85 11.98
CA ARG A 34 -8.44 2.77 12.48
C ARG A 34 -7.97 1.35 12.81
N GLU A 35 -8.48 0.35 12.12
CA GLU A 35 -7.95 -1.01 12.09
C GLU A 35 -6.99 -1.16 10.90
N ASP A 36 -5.71 -1.41 11.17
CA ASP A 36 -4.72 -1.61 10.13
C ASP A 36 -4.87 -2.99 9.48
N CYS A 37 -4.85 -3.05 8.14
CA CYS A 37 -4.93 -4.30 7.40
C CYS A 37 -3.78 -5.24 7.83
N PRO A 38 -4.04 -6.45 8.35
CA PRO A 38 -2.99 -7.32 8.88
C PRO A 38 -1.96 -7.69 7.81
N GLN A 39 -2.37 -7.83 6.55
CA GLN A 39 -1.44 -8.05 5.44
C GLN A 39 -0.53 -6.84 5.20
N CYS A 40 -1.02 -5.60 5.31
CA CYS A 40 -0.18 -4.41 5.20
C CYS A 40 0.82 -4.29 6.36
N VAL A 41 0.42 -4.63 7.58
CA VAL A 41 1.31 -4.66 8.75
C VAL A 41 2.35 -5.76 8.61
N GLU A 42 1.95 -6.96 8.18
CA GLU A 42 2.85 -8.09 7.91
C GLU A 42 3.87 -7.75 6.81
N HIS A 43 3.45 -7.11 5.72
CA HIS A 43 4.34 -6.70 4.62
C HIS A 43 5.31 -5.60 5.06
N MET A 44 4.87 -4.65 5.89
CA MET A 44 5.73 -3.63 6.48
C MET A 44 6.75 -4.23 7.46
N ALA A 45 6.36 -5.23 8.25
CA ALA A 45 7.19 -5.84 9.30
C ALA A 45 8.19 -6.87 8.76
N ASN A 46 7.82 -7.70 7.78
CA ASN A 46 8.73 -8.63 7.11
C ASN A 46 9.63 -7.92 6.07
N GLY A 47 9.27 -6.70 5.69
CA GLY A 47 10.00 -5.90 4.72
C GLY A 47 9.55 -6.14 3.28
N HIS A 48 9.88 -5.17 2.43
CA HIS A 48 9.48 -5.16 1.03
C HIS A 48 10.58 -5.73 0.13
N PRO A 49 10.23 -6.46 -0.95
CA PRO A 49 11.20 -6.76 -2.00
C PRO A 49 11.71 -5.45 -2.60
N ASP A 50 13.02 -5.31 -2.76
CA ASP A 50 13.66 -4.06 -3.21
C ASP A 50 13.08 -3.56 -4.56
N HIS A 51 12.74 -4.49 -5.46
CA HIS A 51 12.10 -4.22 -6.75
C HIS A 51 10.62 -3.75 -6.67
N MET A 52 9.99 -3.81 -5.49
CA MET A 52 8.65 -3.24 -5.23
C MET A 52 8.70 -1.95 -4.42
N ILE A 53 9.83 -1.65 -3.77
CA ILE A 53 10.10 -0.32 -3.22
C ILE A 53 10.36 0.62 -4.40
N VAL A 54 9.68 1.77 -4.45
CA VAL A 54 10.08 2.81 -5.39
C VAL A 54 11.33 3.48 -4.84
N LEU A 55 12.45 3.26 -5.54
CA LEU A 55 13.76 3.81 -5.23
C LEU A 55 13.76 5.34 -5.29
#